data_AF-A0A2E5EPM6-F1
#
_entry.id   AF-A0A2E5EPM6-F1
#
_cell.length_a   1.000
_cell.length_b   1.000
_cell.length_c   1.000
_cell.angle_alpha   90.00
_cell.angle_beta   90.00
_cell.angle_gamma   90.00
#
_symmetry.space_group_name_H-M   'P 1'
#
loop_
_entity.id
_entity.type
_entity.pdbx_description
1 polymer ?
#
loop_
_entity_poly.entity_id
_entity_poly.type
_entity_poly.pdbx_seq_one_letter_code
_entity_poly.pdbx_strand_id
1 'polypeptide(L)' 'MGLSSALNELQAGDLYIQVHTLNFSSGELRGQIVPVPEPAMLELFLAGSSCFFLRRRR' A
#
# COMPACT_ATOMS: atom_id res chain seq x y z
N MET A 1 24.78 3.62 3.92
CA MET A 1 23.41 4.04 3.54
C MET A 1 22.97 5.11 4.52
N GLY A 2 22.59 6.29 4.04
CA GLY A 2 22.10 7.38 4.88
C GLY A 2 20.58 7.31 4.99
N LEU A 3 19.99 7.98 5.98
CA LEU A 3 18.53 8.03 6.12
C LEU A 3 17.84 8.62 4.87
N SER A 4 18.52 9.54 4.18
CA SER A 4 18.05 10.13 2.92
C SER A 4 17.96 9.14 1.76
N SER A 5 18.86 8.15 1.66
CA SER A 5 18.80 7.14 0.58
C SER A 5 17.64 6.18 0.80
N ALA A 6 17.40 5.77 2.05
CA ALA A 6 16.28 4.91 2.41
C ALA A 6 14.92 5.55 2.10
N LEU A 7 14.79 6.88 2.26
CA LEU A 7 13.56 7.59 1.90
C LEU A 7 13.31 7.62 0.38
N ASN A 8 14.37 7.78 -0.43
CA ASN A 8 14.24 7.70 -1.88
C ASN A 8 13.83 6.30 -2.33
N GLU A 9 14.44 5.25 -1.76
CA GLU A 9 14.07 3.85 -2.05
C GLU A 9 12.61 3.55 -1.65
N LEU A 10 12.15 4.11 -0.53
CA LEU A 10 10.75 4.01 -0.11
C LEU A 10 9.80 4.69 -1.11
N GLN A 11 10.14 5.90 -1.55
CA GLN A 11 9.33 6.65 -2.53
C GLN A 11 9.32 5.99 -3.92
N ALA A 12 10.42 5.36 -4.32
CA ALA A 12 10.52 4.57 -5.54
C ALA A 12 9.75 3.24 -5.45
N GLY A 13 9.36 2.82 -4.25
CA GLY A 13 8.69 1.54 -4.02
C GLY A 13 9.62 0.35 -4.15
N ASP A 14 10.93 0.52 -3.90
CA ASP A 14 11.95 -0.53 -4.02
C ASP A 14 12.12 -1.34 -2.72
N LEU A 15 11.44 -0.93 -1.64
CA LEU A 15 11.52 -1.59 -0.35
C LEU A 15 10.48 -2.72 -0.21
N TYR A 16 10.92 -3.82 0.39
CA TYR A 16 10.07 -4.96 0.70
C TYR A 16 10.49 -5.61 2.02
N ILE A 17 9.56 -6.34 2.61
CA ILE A 17 9.77 -7.07 3.86
C ILE A 17 9.70 -8.56 3.55
N GLN A 18 10.67 -9.31 4.08
CA GLN A 18 10.61 -10.77 4.16
C GLN A 18 10.33 -11.19 5.60
N VAL A 19 9.36 -12.09 5.77
CA VAL A 19 9.02 -12.68 7.07
C VAL A 19 9.73 -14.01 7.20
N HIS A 20 10.54 -14.13 8.25
CA HIS A 20 11.31 -15.32 8.58
C HIS A 20 10.78 -15.97 9.87
N THR A 21 10.76 -17.29 9.91
CA THR A 21 10.45 -18.07 11.12
C THR A 21 11.57 -19.06 11.40
N LEU A 22 11.57 -19.68 12.58
CA LEU A 22 12.54 -20.74 12.90
C LEU A 22 12.41 -21.93 11.94
N ASN A 23 11.18 -22.27 11.54
CA ASN A 23 10.91 -23.37 10.61
C ASN A 23 11.21 -23.00 9.15
N PHE A 24 11.12 -21.71 8.80
CA PHE A 24 11.36 -21.19 7.45
C PHE A 24 12.35 -20.03 7.49
N SER A 25 13.62 -20.36 7.73
CA SER A 25 14.70 -19.39 7.86
C SER A 25 15.01 -18.65 6.56
N SER A 26 14.74 -19.25 5.39
CA SER A 26 14.89 -18.60 4.08
C SER A 26 13.76 -17.62 3.75
N GLY A 27 12.72 -17.55 4.59
CA GLY A 27 11.57 -16.67 4.42
C GLY A 27 10.39 -17.36 3.75
N GLU A 28 9.19 -17.12 4.27
CA GLU A 28 7.95 -17.76 3.79
C GLU A 28 7.09 -16.77 3.00
N LEU A 29 7.11 -15.48 3.38
CA LEU A 29 6.28 -14.44 2.80
C LEU A 29 7.09 -13.19 2.44
N ARG A 30 6.74 -12.59 1.29
CA ARG A 30 7.31 -11.34 0.77
C ARG A 30 6.20 -10.30 0.62
N GLY A 31 6.35 -9.17 1.31
CA GLY A 31 5.44 -8.04 1.21
C GLY A 31 6.13 -6.82 0.61
N GLN A 32 5.59 -6.28 -0.48
CA GLN A 32 6.07 -5.02 -1.07
C GLN A 32 5.54 -3.83 -0.27
N ILE A 33 6.40 -2.85 0.02
CA ILE A 33 5.97 -1.58 0.59
C ILE A 33 5.64 -0.66 -0.58
N VAL A 34 4.35 -0.38 -0.77
CA VAL A 34 3.88 0.55 -1.80
C VAL A 34 3.44 1.87 -1.17
N PRO A 35 3.78 3.02 -1.78
CA PRO A 35 3.21 4.29 -1.36
C PRO A 35 1.70 4.26 -1.62
N VAL A 36 0.92 4.53 -0.59
CA VAL A 36 -0.52 4.73 -0.73
C VAL A 36 -0.74 6.20 -1.09
N PRO A 37 -1.32 6.52 -2.27
CA PRO A 37 -1.65 7.89 -2.60
C PRO A 37 -2.70 8.39 -1.61
N GLU A 38 -2.39 9.39 -0.79
CA GLU A 38 -3.44 10.18 -0.16
C GLU A 38 -3.94 11.21 -1.20
N PRO A 39 -5.25 11.26 -1.51
CA PRO A 39 -6.36 10.90 -0.64
C PRO A 39 -7.20 9.73 -1.20
N ALA A 40 -6.62 8.53 -1.34
CA ALA A 40 -7.35 7.35 -1.86
C ALA A 40 -8.67 7.07 -1.11
N MET A 41 -8.71 7.32 0.21
CA MET A 41 -9.94 7.20 0.99
C MET A 41 -11.02 8.18 0.54
N LEU A 42 -10.67 9.43 0.26
CA LEU A 42 -11.62 10.44 -0.20
C LEU A 42 -12.18 10.05 -1.58
N GLU A 43 -11.32 9.60 -2.49
CA GLU A 43 -11.74 9.14 -3.81
C GLU A 43 -12.70 7.94 -3.72
N LEU A 44 -12.37 6.94 -2.91
CA LEU A 44 -13.27 5.80 -2.68
C LEU A 44 -14.59 6.24 -2.06
N PHE A 45 -14.57 7.18 -1.12
CA PHE A 45 -15.78 7.67 -0.47
C PHE A 45 -16.67 8.46 -1.44
N LEU A 46 -16.06 9.29 -2.28
CA LEU A 46 -16.74 10.05 -3.34
C LEU A 46 -17.30 9.11 -4.42
N ALA A 47 -16.53 8.12 -4.86
CA ALA A 47 -16.98 7.13 -5.83
C ALA A 47 -18.13 6.28 -5.25
N GLY A 48 -18.00 5.82 -4.01
CA GLY A 48 -19.00 5.03 -3.30
C GLY A 48 -20.30 5.80 -3.08
N SER A 49 -20.22 7.03 -2.58
CA SER A 49 -21.38 7.91 -2.38
C SER A 49 -22.07 8.25 -3.70
N SER A 50 -21.31 8.61 -4.74
CA SER A 50 -21.86 8.86 -6.08
C SER A 50 -22.60 7.65 -6.62
N CYS A 51 -22.02 6.46 -6.54
CA CYS A 51 -22.67 5.21 -6.95
C CYS A 51 -23.94 4.92 -6.14
N PHE A 52 -23.91 5.14 -4.82
CA PHE A 52 -25.08 4.98 -3.95
C PHE A 52 -26.22 5.92 -4.32
N PHE A 53 -25.93 7.21 -4.58
CA PHE A 53 -26.94 8.18 -5.00
C PHE A 53 -27.48 7.89 -6.40
N LEU A 54 -26.63 7.44 -7.33
CA LEU A 54 -27.07 7.02 -8.67
C LEU A 54 -27.97 5.77 -8.62
N ARG A 55 -27.76 4.86 -7.67
CA ARG A 55 -28.63 3.70 -7.43
C ARG A 55 -29.97 4.06 -6.79
N ARG A 56 -30.04 5.15 -6.02
CA ARG A 56 -31.30 5.68 -5.45
C ARG A 56 -32.15 6.45 -6.46
N ARG A 57 -31.60 6.80 -7.63
CA ARG A 57 -32.31 7.50 -8.71
C ARG A 57 -32.85 6.55 -9.79
N ARG A 58 -32.76 5.24 -9.57
CA ARG A 58 -33.48 4.20 -10.33
C ARG A 58 -34.58 3.63 -9.45
#